data_AF-A0A699X1Q5-F1
#
_entry.id   AF-A0A699X1Q5-F1
#
_cell.length_a   1.000
_cell.length_b   1.000
_cell.length_c   1.000
_cell.angle_alpha   90.00
_cell.angle_beta   90.00
_cell.angle_gamma   90.00
#
_symmetry.space_group_name_H-M   'P 1'
#
loop_
_entity.id
_entity.type
_entity.pdbx_description
1 polymer ?
#
loop_
_entity_poly.entity_id
_entity_poly.type
_entity_poly.pdbx_seq_one_letter_code
_entity_poly.pdbx_strand_id
1 'polypeptide(L)'
;ENEIILGTGMGPLRFGATMDEVRTLVGEPEEIEESEDEDDFEHQAWNYYEDDHLLSLYFDREDDFRLSCIETDNPGLRLFGEPLHGRSLDQVRDLMQRHGQTNPELETMEGGE
;
A
#
# COMPACT_ATOMS: atom_id res chain seq x y z
N GLU A 1 13.36 1.99 4.52
CA GLU A 1 12.79 3.36 4.47
C GLU A 1 11.42 3.27 3.82
N ASN A 2 10.39 3.89 4.41
CA ASN A 2 9.00 3.81 3.95
C ASN A 2 8.72 4.91 2.91
N GLU A 3 9.46 4.87 1.79
CA GLU A 3 9.33 5.82 0.69
C GLU A 3 8.40 5.27 -0.40
N ILE A 4 7.36 6.02 -0.75
CA ILE A 4 6.49 5.71 -1.89
C ILE A 4 7.21 6.10 -3.18
N ILE A 5 7.32 5.14 -4.10
CA ILE A 5 7.79 5.34 -5.46
C ILE A 5 6.62 5.10 -6.40
N LEU A 6 6.09 6.18 -6.96
CA LEU A 6 4.91 6.14 -7.83
C LEU A 6 5.08 5.12 -8.98
N GLY A 7 4.06 4.28 -9.18
CA GLY A 7 4.05 3.22 -10.20
C GLY A 7 5.03 2.07 -9.94
N THR A 8 5.67 2.02 -8.77
CA THR A 8 6.69 1.00 -8.44
C THR A 8 6.37 0.26 -7.14
N GLY A 9 5.96 0.97 -6.09
CA GLY A 9 5.64 0.38 -4.78
C GLY A 9 6.09 1.27 -3.62
N MET A 10 6.43 0.66 -2.49
CA MET A 10 6.87 1.36 -1.28
C MET A 10 8.10 0.71 -0.65
N GLY A 11 9.15 1.48 -0.38
CA GLY A 11 10.37 0.99 0.27
C GLY A 11 11.00 -0.17 -0.51
N PRO A 12 11.17 -1.36 0.10
CA PRO A 12 11.63 -2.56 -0.60
C PRO A 12 10.51 -3.29 -1.37
N LEU A 13 9.24 -3.05 -1.05
CA LEU A 13 8.10 -3.70 -1.69
C LEU A 13 7.88 -3.15 -3.11
N ARG A 14 7.54 -4.05 -4.03
CA ARG A 14 7.33 -3.75 -5.44
C ARG A 14 5.99 -4.34 -5.87
N PHE A 15 5.20 -3.56 -6.61
CA PHE A 15 4.02 -4.11 -7.27
C PHE A 15 4.45 -5.24 -8.21
N GLY A 16 3.65 -6.31 -8.26
CA GLY A 16 3.97 -7.51 -9.03
C GLY A 16 4.88 -8.52 -8.31
N ALA A 17 5.38 -8.20 -7.11
CA ALA A 17 6.14 -9.15 -6.28
C ALA A 17 5.26 -10.33 -5.87
N THR A 18 5.86 -11.52 -5.84
CA THR A 18 5.20 -12.73 -5.36
C THR A 18 5.07 -12.72 -3.84
N MET A 19 4.11 -13.48 -3.31
CA MET A 19 3.94 -13.69 -1.86
C MET A 19 5.23 -14.15 -1.15
N ASP A 20 6.03 -15.01 -1.78
CA ASP A 20 7.31 -15.49 -1.21
C ASP A 20 8.37 -14.38 -1.14
N GLU A 21 8.45 -13.54 -2.17
CA GLU A 21 9.32 -12.36 -2.18
C GLU A 21 8.91 -11.36 -1.09
N VAL A 22 7.61 -11.08 -0.95
CA VAL A 22 7.08 -10.19 0.10
C VAL A 22 7.43 -10.73 1.48
N ARG A 23 7.15 -12.00 1.74
CA ARG A 23 7.45 -12.68 3.00
C ARG A 23 8.94 -12.66 3.35
N THR A 24 9.81 -12.76 2.36
CA THR A 24 11.26 -12.60 2.54
C THR A 24 11.65 -11.18 2.95
N LEU A 25 10.92 -10.17 2.49
CA LEU A 25 11.21 -8.75 2.73
C LEU A 25 10.64 -8.23 4.06
N VAL A 26 9.41 -8.60 4.40
CA VAL A 26 8.67 -8.05 5.55
C VAL A 26 8.32 -9.10 6.62
N GLY A 27 8.59 -10.38 6.37
CA GLY A 27 8.27 -11.46 7.32
C GLY A 27 6.87 -12.04 7.15
N GLU A 28 6.50 -12.88 8.11
CA GLU A 28 5.16 -13.48 8.17
C GLU A 28 4.13 -12.43 8.62
N PRO A 29 2.94 -12.37 7.98
CA PRO A 29 1.87 -11.51 8.44
C PRO A 29 1.31 -11.98 9.78
N GLU A 30 0.71 -11.05 10.51
CA GLU A 30 0.01 -11.35 11.76
C GLU A 30 -1.38 -11.92 11.48
N GLU A 31 -2.01 -11.45 10.41
CA GLU A 31 -3.31 -11.92 9.96
C GLU A 31 -3.34 -12.08 8.44
N ILE A 32 -3.99 -13.14 7.99
CA ILE A 32 -4.27 -13.41 6.57
C ILE A 32 -5.78 -13.50 6.45
N GLU A 33 -6.37 -12.59 5.68
CA GLU A 33 -7.77 -12.62 5.28
C GLU A 33 -7.85 -13.14 3.84
N GLU A 34 -8.75 -14.09 3.60
CA GLU A 34 -8.98 -14.69 2.29
C GLU A 34 -10.43 -14.40 1.90
N SER A 35 -10.65 -14.03 0.65
CA SER A 35 -12.00 -13.88 0.10
C SER A 35 -12.80 -15.18 0.26
N GLU A 36 -14.05 -15.08 0.72
CA GLU A 36 -14.94 -16.24 0.88
C GLU A 36 -15.51 -16.76 -0.46
N ASP A 37 -15.37 -16.00 -1.54
CA ASP A 37 -15.92 -16.32 -2.87
C ASP A 37 -14.89 -17.02 -3.77
N GLU A 38 -15.24 -18.21 -4.29
CA GLU A 38 -14.41 -19.02 -5.21
C GLU A 38 -14.43 -18.52 -6.69
N ASP A 39 -14.92 -17.30 -6.94
CA ASP A 39 -15.06 -16.69 -8.27
C ASP A 39 -13.84 -15.82 -8.65
N ASP A 40 -13.88 -15.13 -9.79
CA ASP A 40 -12.79 -14.30 -10.35
C ASP A 40 -12.31 -13.14 -9.45
N PHE A 41 -12.93 -12.92 -8.29
CA PHE A 41 -12.57 -11.87 -7.31
C PHE A 41 -11.80 -12.41 -6.09
N GLU A 42 -11.26 -13.62 -6.20
CA GLU A 42 -10.45 -14.21 -5.15
C GLU A 42 -9.26 -13.29 -4.84
N HIS A 43 -9.13 -12.90 -3.57
CA HIS A 43 -8.06 -12.06 -3.09
C HIS A 43 -7.61 -12.50 -1.71
N GLN A 44 -6.38 -12.15 -1.38
CA GLN A 44 -5.80 -12.37 -0.07
C GLN A 44 -5.21 -11.06 0.46
N ALA A 45 -5.56 -10.70 1.69
CA ALA A 45 -4.98 -9.58 2.40
C ALA A 45 -4.06 -10.07 3.51
N TRP A 46 -2.84 -9.54 3.57
CA TRP A 46 -1.86 -9.79 4.61
C TRP A 46 -1.73 -8.54 5.46
N ASN A 47 -2.08 -8.65 6.74
CA ASN A 47 -2.06 -7.54 7.67
C ASN A 47 -0.89 -7.65 8.66
N TYR A 48 -0.21 -6.52 8.86
CA TYR A 48 0.90 -6.30 9.79
C TYR A 48 0.54 -5.12 10.68
N TYR A 49 0.15 -5.40 11.91
CA TYR A 49 -0.34 -4.46 12.91
C TYR A 49 0.74 -3.94 13.86
N GLU A 50 1.92 -4.56 13.91
CA GLU A 50 3.04 -4.03 14.70
C GLU A 50 3.34 -2.57 14.32
N ASP A 51 3.56 -1.70 15.32
CA ASP A 51 3.74 -0.24 15.17
C ASP A 51 4.82 0.14 14.15
N ASP A 52 5.85 -0.70 13.98
CA ASP A 52 6.93 -0.48 13.02
C ASP A 52 6.50 -0.72 11.55
N HIS A 53 5.43 -1.48 11.33
CA HIS A 53 4.91 -1.85 10.01
C HIS A 53 3.65 -1.05 9.66
N LEU A 54 2.55 -1.24 10.38
CA LEU A 54 1.21 -0.67 10.08
C LEU A 54 0.90 -0.75 8.58
N LEU A 55 0.77 -1.98 8.08
CA LEU A 55 0.79 -2.31 6.66
C LEU A 55 -0.24 -3.38 6.34
N SER A 56 -1.04 -3.15 5.30
CA SER A 56 -1.93 -4.14 4.70
C SER A 56 -1.55 -4.33 3.24
N LEU A 57 -1.34 -5.58 2.84
CA LEU A 57 -0.87 -5.96 1.51
C LEU A 57 -1.90 -6.85 0.84
N TYR A 58 -2.29 -6.50 -0.38
CA TYR A 58 -3.34 -7.21 -1.10
C TYR A 58 -2.77 -7.96 -2.30
N PHE A 59 -3.25 -9.17 -2.50
CA PHE A 59 -2.85 -10.08 -3.56
C PHE A 59 -4.10 -10.59 -4.26
N ASP A 60 -4.29 -10.19 -5.51
CA ASP A 60 -5.47 -10.55 -6.29
C ASP A 60 -5.17 -11.74 -7.21
N ARG A 61 -6.14 -12.64 -7.36
CA ARG A 61 -6.04 -13.81 -8.25
C ARG A 61 -5.88 -13.39 -9.71
N GLU A 62 -6.54 -12.31 -10.14
CA GLU A 62 -6.41 -11.77 -11.51
C GLU A 62 -4.95 -11.44 -11.85
N ASP A 63 -4.14 -11.11 -10.84
CA ASP A 63 -2.72 -10.80 -10.94
C ASP A 63 -1.80 -11.96 -10.53
N ASP A 64 -2.28 -13.22 -10.56
CA ASP A 64 -1.51 -14.42 -10.17
C ASP A 64 -1.04 -14.34 -8.71
N PHE A 65 -1.86 -13.75 -7.82
CA PHE A 65 -1.55 -13.46 -6.42
C PHE A 65 -0.24 -12.69 -6.23
N ARG A 66 -0.02 -11.72 -7.10
CA ARG A 66 1.06 -10.75 -6.96
C ARG A 66 0.58 -9.53 -6.20
N LEU A 67 1.52 -8.86 -5.54
CA LEU A 67 1.22 -7.66 -4.77
C LEU A 67 0.61 -6.58 -5.68
N SER A 68 -0.67 -6.29 -5.46
CA SER A 68 -1.47 -5.36 -6.27
C SER A 68 -1.73 -4.04 -5.53
N CYS A 69 -2.02 -4.11 -4.23
CA CYS A 69 -2.26 -2.93 -3.39
C CYS A 69 -1.39 -2.93 -2.12
N ILE A 70 -1.03 -1.73 -1.69
CA ILE A 70 -0.30 -1.47 -0.44
C ILE A 70 -1.04 -0.36 0.29
N GLU A 71 -1.55 -0.66 1.47
CA GLU A 71 -2.15 0.30 2.38
C GLU A 71 -1.29 0.42 3.63
N THR A 72 -1.12 1.64 4.14
CA THR A 72 -0.28 1.86 5.32
C THR A 72 -0.65 3.11 6.09
N ASP A 73 -0.62 2.98 7.41
CA ASP A 73 -0.77 4.07 8.39
C ASP A 73 0.57 4.44 9.05
N ASN A 74 1.67 3.93 8.51
CA ASN A 74 2.98 4.12 9.12
C ASN A 74 3.37 5.62 9.18
N PRO A 75 3.64 6.19 10.36
CA PRO A 75 3.94 7.62 10.50
C PRO A 75 5.28 8.01 9.85
N GLY A 76 6.13 7.03 9.55
CA GLY A 76 7.38 7.19 8.82
C GLY A 76 7.22 7.26 7.29
N LEU A 77 5.99 7.26 6.77
CA LEU A 77 5.70 7.33 5.34
C LEU A 77 6.23 8.61 4.69
N ARG A 78 6.88 8.45 3.53
CA ARG A 78 7.45 9.54 2.74
C ARG A 78 7.03 9.45 1.29
N LEU A 79 6.87 10.61 0.66
CA LEU A 79 6.62 10.75 -0.77
C LEU A 79 7.51 11.87 -1.30
N PHE A 80 8.29 11.56 -2.35
CA PHE A 80 9.33 12.45 -2.89
C PHE A 80 10.39 12.87 -1.84
N GLY A 81 10.68 11.98 -0.88
CA GLY A 81 11.60 12.26 0.22
C GLY A 81 11.02 13.15 1.33
N GLU A 82 9.75 13.56 1.24
CA GLU A 82 9.09 14.39 2.26
C GLU A 82 8.13 13.53 3.11
N PRO A 83 8.06 13.73 4.45
CA PRO A 83 7.14 12.97 5.31
C PRO A 83 5.68 13.32 4.96
N LEU A 84 4.81 12.31 4.83
CA LEU A 84 3.43 12.48 4.39
C LEU A 84 2.42 12.50 5.56
N HIS A 85 2.69 11.72 6.61
CA HIS A 85 1.78 11.57 7.74
C HIS A 85 1.48 12.92 8.43
N GLY A 86 0.20 13.16 8.76
CA GLY A 86 -0.26 14.39 9.39
C GLY A 86 -0.37 15.62 8.48
N ARG A 87 -0.10 15.50 7.17
CA ARG A 87 -0.33 16.58 6.21
C ARG A 87 -1.80 16.68 5.84
N SER A 88 -2.27 17.91 5.59
CA SER A 88 -3.60 18.12 5.03
C SER A 88 -3.66 17.73 3.55
N LEU A 89 -4.86 17.45 3.05
CA LEU A 89 -5.08 17.15 1.62
C LEU A 89 -4.51 18.24 0.69
N ASP A 90 -4.65 19.51 1.04
CA ASP A 90 -4.08 20.62 0.27
C ASP A 90 -2.54 20.56 0.23
N GLN A 91 -1.89 20.24 1.35
CA GLN A 91 -0.43 20.10 1.41
C GLN A 91 0.08 18.91 0.59
N VAL A 92 -0.67 17.80 0.58
CA VAL A 92 -0.36 16.64 -0.27
C VAL A 92 -0.53 16.99 -1.74
N ARG A 93 -1.62 17.67 -2.11
CA ARG A 93 -1.86 18.12 -3.49
C ARG A 93 -0.75 19.07 -3.98
N ASP A 94 -0.33 20.02 -3.15
CA ASP A 94 0.76 20.93 -3.48
C ASP A 94 2.10 20.19 -3.64
N LEU A 95 2.38 19.19 -2.79
CA LEU A 95 3.52 18.31 -2.95
C LEU A 95 3.48 17.58 -4.31
N MET A 96 2.36 16.93 -4.64
CA MET A 96 2.17 16.22 -5.90
C MET A 96 2.39 17.14 -7.12
N GLN A 97 1.80 18.34 -7.11
CA GLN A 97 1.94 19.32 -8.19
C GLN A 97 3.38 19.78 -8.40
N ARG A 98 4.14 20.05 -7.31
CA ARG A 98 5.57 20.42 -7.40
C ARG A 98 6.42 19.35 -8.09
N HIS A 99 5.98 18.09 -8.03
CA HIS A 99 6.64 16.95 -8.65
C HIS A 99 5.98 16.50 -9.98
N GLY A 100 5.19 17.38 -10.60
CA GLY A 100 4.65 17.19 -11.94
C GLY A 100 3.39 16.33 -12.02
N GLN A 101 2.78 15.97 -10.88
CA GLN A 101 1.52 15.24 -10.83
C GLN A 101 0.35 16.24 -10.78
N THR A 102 -0.26 16.53 -11.93
CA THR A 102 -1.21 17.65 -12.08
C THR A 102 -2.67 17.25 -12.21
N ASN A 103 -2.98 15.95 -12.28
CA ASN A 103 -4.34 15.46 -12.49
C ASN A 103 -4.76 14.49 -11.36
N PRO A 104 -4.85 14.96 -10.10
CA PRO A 104 -5.25 14.10 -9.00
C PRO A 104 -6.73 13.70 -9.12
N GLU A 105 -7.01 12.44 -8.84
CA GLU A 105 -8.36 11.96 -8.56
C GLU A 105 -8.57 11.96 -7.05
N LEU A 106 -9.77 12.33 -6.62
CA LEU A 106 -10.15 12.36 -5.22
C LEU A 106 -11.23 11.32 -5.01
N GLU A 107 -10.92 10.32 -4.20
CA GLU A 107 -11.84 9.28 -3.79
C GLU A 107 -12.11 9.44 -2.29
N THR A 108 -13.36 9.25 -1.89
CA THR A 108 -13.73 9.18 -0.47
C THR A 108 -13.88 7.71 -0.14
N MET A 109 -13.09 7.18 0.79
CA MET A 109 -13.36 5.85 1.32
C MET A 109 -14.62 5.93 2.18
N GLU A 110 -15.69 5.26 1.74
CA GLU A 110 -16.85 5.00 2.60
C GLU A 110 -16.51 3.83 3.53
N GLY A 111 -16.37 4.10 4.83
CA GLY A 111 -16.25 3.05 5.85
C GLY A 111 -14.84 2.80 6.40
N GLY A 112 -13.92 3.77 6.35
CA GLY A 112 -12.72 3.71 7.20
C GLY A 112 -13.16 3.72 8.67
N GLU A 113 -13.03 2.58 9.35
CA GLU A 113 -13.31 2.45 10.79
C GLU A 113 -12.32 3.26 11.65
#